data_AF-A0A950GXH6-F1
#
_entry.id   AF-A0A950GXH6-F1
#
_cell.length_a   1.000
_cell.length_b   1.000
_cell.length_c   1.000
_cell.angle_alpha   90.00
_cell.angle_beta   90.00
_cell.angle_gamma   90.00
#
_symmetry.space_group_name_H-M   'P 1'
#
loop_
_entity.id
_entity.type
_entity.pdbx_description
1 polymer ?
#
loop_
_entity_poly.entity_id
_entity_poly.type
_entity_poly.pdbx_seq_one_letter_code
_entity_poly.pdbx_strand_id
1 'polypeptide(L)'
;MSGPDDERVLGDVGTSVVYEDEAVRVWRLKLAPGEESPIHRHQLDHLLIQIRGDRIAVIPEVDTQGPYTEELAADVVPGAVVHVPRGGIERARNVGREPYLEIIVELKRC
;
A
#
# COMPACT_ATOMS: atom_id res chain seq x y z
N MET A 1 -22.64 18.73 3.56
CA MET A 1 -22.49 18.01 4.85
C MET A 1 -21.04 17.56 4.91
N SER A 2 -20.17 18.40 5.48
CA SER A 2 -18.78 17.99 5.73
C SER A 2 -18.83 16.92 6.82
N GLY A 3 -18.36 15.70 6.52
CA GLY A 3 -18.17 14.66 7.53
C GLY A 3 -17.21 15.15 8.61
N PRO A 4 -17.17 14.50 9.79
CA PRO A 4 -16.25 14.89 10.84
C PRO A 4 -14.84 14.92 10.26
N ASP A 5 -14.08 15.98 10.55
CA ASP A 5 -12.66 16.03 10.26
C ASP A 5 -12.05 14.73 10.81
N ASP A 6 -11.59 13.88 9.91
CA ASP A 6 -11.04 12.57 10.22
C ASP A 6 -9.68 12.78 10.88
N GLU A 7 -9.69 12.95 12.20
CA GLU A 7 -8.49 13.08 13.06
C GLU A 7 -7.60 11.83 13.06
N ARG A 8 -7.86 10.84 12.19
CA ARG A 8 -7.04 9.63 12.13
C ARG A 8 -5.59 9.97 11.78
N VAL A 9 -4.68 9.43 12.57
CA VAL A 9 -3.25 9.52 12.32
C VAL A 9 -2.92 8.54 11.20
N LEU A 10 -2.56 9.07 10.03
CA LEU A 10 -2.06 8.28 8.91
C LEU A 10 -0.56 8.05 9.08
N GLY A 11 -0.12 6.83 8.78
CA GLY A 11 1.29 6.49 8.69
C GLY A 11 1.82 6.55 7.26
N ASP A 12 3.06 6.08 7.11
CA ASP A 12 3.74 6.01 5.82
C ASP A 12 3.22 4.86 4.95
N VAL A 13 3.33 5.02 3.63
CA VAL A 13 2.95 4.02 2.61
C VAL A 13 3.81 2.76 2.69
N GLY A 14 5.07 2.90 3.10
CA GLY A 14 5.95 1.76 3.31
C GLY A 14 6.85 1.95 4.54
N THR A 15 7.53 0.88 4.94
CA THR A 15 8.45 0.90 6.10
C THR A 15 9.64 1.84 5.97
N SER A 16 10.09 2.15 4.75
CA SER A 16 11.20 3.08 4.51
C SER A 16 11.23 3.56 3.07
N VAL A 17 11.55 4.85 2.85
CA VAL A 17 11.94 5.37 1.52
C VAL A 17 13.33 4.83 1.17
N VAL A 18 13.47 4.24 -0.02
CA VAL A 18 14.75 3.71 -0.52
C VAL A 18 15.35 4.55 -1.65
N TYR A 19 14.53 5.35 -2.33
CA TYR A 19 14.96 6.31 -3.34
C TYR A 19 13.88 7.38 -3.51
N GLU A 20 14.29 8.62 -3.78
CA GLU A 20 13.36 9.70 -4.08
C GLU A 20 14.04 10.73 -4.99
N ASP A 21 13.35 11.14 -6.05
CA ASP A 21 13.74 12.24 -6.93
C ASP A 21 12.51 13.09 -7.32
N GLU A 22 12.63 13.90 -8.37
CA GLU A 22 11.51 14.74 -8.84
C GLU A 22 10.41 13.97 -9.58
N ALA A 23 10.67 12.76 -10.05
CA ALA A 23 9.75 11.95 -10.84
C ALA A 23 9.04 10.91 -9.97
N VAL A 24 9.73 10.31 -9.00
CA VAL A 24 9.23 9.20 -8.20
C VAL A 24 9.61 9.29 -6.73
N ARG A 25 8.83 8.61 -5.89
CA ARG A 25 9.27 8.15 -4.57
C ARG A 25 9.15 6.64 -4.52
N VAL A 26 10.22 5.98 -4.08
CA VAL A 26 10.27 4.52 -3.99
C VAL A 26 10.33 4.13 -2.53
N TRP A 27 9.32 3.39 -2.10
CA TRP A 27 9.23 2.79 -0.78
C TRP A 27 9.60 1.33 -0.82
N ARG A 28 10.05 0.85 0.33
CA ARG A 28 10.07 -0.56 0.67
C ARG A 28 9.05 -0.81 1.77
N LEU A 29 8.19 -1.80 1.57
CA LEU A 29 7.29 -2.33 2.58
C LEU A 29 7.78 -3.72 3.01
N LYS A 30 7.93 -3.92 4.32
CA LYS A 30 8.24 -5.21 4.93
C LYS A 30 7.20 -5.50 5.99
N LEU A 31 6.65 -6.70 5.97
CA LEU A 31 5.70 -7.17 6.98
C LEU A 31 6.04 -8.60 7.38
N ALA A 32 6.23 -8.86 8.67
CA ALA A 32 6.26 -10.21 9.22
C ALA A 32 4.90 -10.90 9.04
N PRO A 33 4.82 -12.24 9.11
CA PRO A 33 3.54 -12.95 9.10
C PRO A 33 2.58 -12.40 10.18
N GLY A 34 1.37 -12.02 9.77
CA GLY A 34 0.36 -11.41 10.64
C GLY A 34 0.53 -9.91 10.91
N GLU A 35 1.62 -9.29 10.45
CA GLU A 35 1.86 -7.84 10.63
C GLU A 35 1.00 -7.01 9.67
N GLU A 36 0.58 -5.84 10.16
CA GLU A 36 -0.15 -4.83 9.41
C GLU A 36 0.71 -3.58 9.23
N SER A 37 0.62 -2.94 8.07
CA SER A 37 1.10 -1.57 7.93
C SER A 37 0.22 -0.62 8.75
N PRO A 38 0.69 0.60 9.06
CA PRO A 38 -0.21 1.67 9.43
C PRO A 38 -1.27 1.89 8.36
N ILE A 39 -2.42 2.45 8.76
CA ILE A 39 -3.38 3.02 7.81
C ILE A 39 -2.67 4.19 7.11
N HIS A 40 -2.69 4.20 5.79
CA HIS A 40 -2.04 5.22 4.97
C HIS A 40 -2.94 5.60 3.79
N ARG A 41 -2.58 6.70 3.12
CA ARG A 41 -3.31 7.23 1.96
C ARG A 41 -2.38 7.33 0.77
N HIS A 42 -2.78 6.74 -0.35
CA HIS A 42 -2.10 6.89 -1.63
C HIS A 42 -2.54 8.20 -2.30
N GLN A 43 -1.77 9.27 -2.13
CA GLN A 43 -2.02 10.57 -2.77
C GLN A 43 -1.61 10.60 -4.25
N LEU A 44 -0.80 9.62 -4.67
CA LEU A 44 -0.24 9.50 -6.01
C LEU A 44 -0.60 8.13 -6.60
N ASP A 45 -0.68 8.09 -7.93
CA ASP A 45 -0.72 6.83 -8.67
C ASP A 45 0.60 6.10 -8.38
N HIS A 46 0.54 4.78 -8.25
CA HIS A 46 1.71 4.02 -7.84
C HIS A 46 1.74 2.63 -8.45
N LEU A 47 2.96 2.07 -8.50
CA LEU A 47 3.20 0.69 -8.87
C LEU A 47 3.52 -0.12 -7.62
N LEU A 48 2.83 -1.24 -7.44
CA LEU A 48 3.16 -2.27 -6.47
C LEU A 48 3.99 -3.34 -7.16
N ILE A 49 5.21 -3.59 -6.67
CA ILE A 49 6.13 -4.59 -7.21
C ILE A 49 6.40 -5.64 -6.14
N GLN A 50 5.83 -6.83 -6.34
CA GLN A 50 5.94 -7.93 -5.39
C GLN A 50 7.31 -8.58 -5.50
N ILE A 51 8.05 -8.63 -4.38
CA ILE A 51 9.41 -9.20 -4.35
C ILE A 51 9.43 -10.56 -3.65
N ARG A 52 8.73 -10.68 -2.51
CA ARG A 52 8.68 -11.90 -1.71
C ARG A 52 7.40 -11.97 -0.86
N GLY A 53 6.91 -13.17 -0.63
CA GLY A 53 5.81 -13.50 0.27
C GLY A 53 4.99 -14.63 -0.31
N ASP A 54 3.97 -15.07 0.41
CA ASP A 54 3.00 -16.06 -0.04
C ASP A 54 1.59 -15.48 -0.17
N ARG A 55 1.13 -14.65 0.77
CA ARG A 55 -0.21 -14.03 0.69
C ARG A 55 -0.28 -12.65 1.34
N ILE A 56 -0.89 -11.68 0.66
CA ILE A 56 -1.09 -10.31 1.15
C ILE A 56 -2.56 -9.92 1.04
N ALA A 57 -3.05 -9.14 2.01
CA ALA A 57 -4.38 -8.54 1.97
C ALA A 57 -4.28 -7.01 1.97
N VAL A 58 -5.11 -6.38 1.14
CA VAL A 58 -5.43 -4.96 1.21
C VAL A 58 -6.74 -4.80 1.98
N ILE A 59 -6.72 -3.97 3.01
CA ILE A 59 -7.89 -3.70 3.86
C ILE A 59 -8.22 -2.21 3.71
N PRO A 60 -9.21 -1.86 2.86
CA PRO A 60 -9.57 -0.47 2.65
C PRO A 60 -10.35 0.09 3.83
N GLU A 61 -10.21 1.39 4.05
CA GLU A 61 -11.06 2.13 4.98
C GLU A 61 -12.40 2.51 4.33
N VAL A 62 -13.45 2.66 5.14
CA VAL A 62 -14.82 2.92 4.66
C VAL A 62 -14.96 4.19 3.81
N ASP A 63 -14.07 5.16 4.02
CA ASP A 63 -14.02 6.43 3.32
C ASP A 63 -13.02 6.45 2.15
N THR A 64 -12.42 5.31 1.81
CA THR A 64 -11.53 5.18 0.66
C THR A 64 -12.18 5.68 -0.62
N GLN A 65 -11.42 6.40 -1.44
CA GLN A 65 -11.82 6.81 -2.79
C GLN A 65 -11.03 6.05 -3.85
N GLY A 66 -10.29 5.02 -3.44
CA GLY A 66 -9.50 4.16 -4.32
C GLY A 66 -10.35 3.11 -5.05
N PRO A 67 -9.73 2.35 -5.96
CA PRO A 67 -10.42 1.32 -6.73
C PRO A 67 -10.83 0.08 -5.91
N TYR A 68 -10.20 -0.14 -4.75
CA TYR A 68 -10.48 -1.26 -3.86
C TYR A 68 -11.32 -0.78 -2.67
N THR A 69 -12.59 -1.19 -2.63
CA THR A 69 -13.55 -0.79 -1.59
C THR A 69 -13.95 -1.92 -0.65
N GLU A 70 -13.47 -3.13 -0.92
CA GLU A 70 -13.68 -4.33 -0.10
C GLU A 70 -12.33 -4.97 0.21
N GLU A 71 -12.23 -5.70 1.33
CA GLU A 71 -11.02 -6.45 1.67
C GLU A 71 -10.71 -7.48 0.57
N LEU A 72 -9.48 -7.47 0.07
CA LEU A 72 -9.02 -8.39 -0.95
C LEU A 72 -7.71 -9.04 -0.49
N ALA A 73 -7.67 -10.37 -0.50
CA ALA A 73 -6.47 -11.15 -0.25
C ALA A 73 -6.06 -11.92 -1.50
N ALA A 74 -4.80 -11.81 -1.90
CA ALA A 74 -4.24 -12.44 -3.08
C ALA A 74 -2.92 -13.15 -2.79
N ASP A 75 -2.61 -14.15 -3.62
CA ASP A 75 -1.31 -14.80 -3.60
C ASP A 75 -0.24 -13.83 -4.11
N VAL A 76 0.93 -13.88 -3.47
CA VAL A 76 2.07 -13.06 -3.88
C VAL A 76 2.80 -13.77 -5.01
N VAL A 77 2.99 -13.07 -6.12
CA VAL A 77 3.68 -13.53 -7.31
C VAL A 77 4.95 -12.69 -7.49
N PRO A 78 6.14 -13.20 -7.12
CA PRO A 78 7.38 -12.47 -7.28
C PRO A 78 7.59 -11.95 -8.72
N GLY A 79 7.86 -10.65 -8.84
CA GLY A 79 8.01 -9.95 -10.13
C GLY A 79 6.70 -9.41 -10.72
N ALA A 80 5.54 -9.71 -10.13
CA ALA A 80 4.29 -9.09 -10.55
C ALA A 80 4.31 -7.58 -10.25
N VAL A 81 3.75 -6.82 -11.19
CA VAL A 81 3.62 -5.37 -11.12
C VAL A 81 2.16 -5.00 -11.29
N VAL A 82 1.62 -4.24 -10.34
CA VAL A 82 0.23 -3.75 -10.37
C VAL A 82 0.25 -2.23 -10.33
N HIS A 83 -0.40 -1.59 -11.30
CA HIS A 83 -0.66 -0.15 -11.26
C HIS A 83 -1.95 0.14 -10.50
N VAL A 84 -1.88 1.04 -9.54
CA VAL A 84 -3.02 1.44 -8.71
C VAL A 84 -3.19 2.96 -8.78
N PRO A 85 -4.35 3.45 -9.27
CA PRO A 85 -4.69 4.88 -9.23
C PRO A 85 -4.68 5.44 -7.80
N ARG A 86 -4.36 6.73 -7.66
CA ARG A 86 -4.44 7.45 -6.38
C ARG A 86 -5.84 7.42 -5.76
N GLY A 87 -5.90 7.69 -4.46
CA GLY A 87 -7.15 7.92 -3.72
C GLY A 87 -7.46 6.84 -2.68
N GLY A 88 -6.75 5.72 -2.71
CA GLY A 88 -6.87 4.65 -1.72
C GLY A 88 -6.49 5.12 -0.31
N ILE A 89 -7.31 4.72 0.67
CA ILE A 89 -6.97 4.74 2.09
C ILE A 89 -7.08 3.31 2.58
N GLU A 90 -5.99 2.75 3.06
CA GLU A 90 -5.91 1.33 3.36
C GLU A 90 -4.80 1.03 4.35
N ARG A 91 -4.79 -0.23 4.80
CA ARG A 91 -3.61 -0.87 5.35
C ARG A 91 -3.39 -2.20 4.65
N ALA A 92 -2.13 -2.59 4.52
CA ALA A 92 -1.74 -3.90 4.04
C ALA A 92 -1.55 -4.85 5.24
N ARG A 93 -2.04 -6.07 5.14
CA ARG A 93 -1.82 -7.14 6.12
C ARG A 93 -1.13 -8.33 5.46
N ASN A 94 -0.02 -8.77 6.01
CA ASN A 94 0.55 -10.06 5.65
C ASN A 94 -0.30 -11.19 6.26
N VAL A 95 -1.21 -11.73 5.47
CA VAL A 95 -2.07 -12.87 5.84
C VAL A 95 -1.43 -14.23 5.50
N GLY A 96 -0.20 -14.20 5.00
CA GLY A 96 0.61 -15.35 4.68
C GLY A 96 1.42 -15.85 5.88
N ARG A 97 2.32 -16.80 5.60
CA ARG A 97 3.22 -17.43 6.58
C ARG A 97 4.69 -17.04 6.36
N GLU A 98 5.00 -16.38 5.24
CA GLU A 98 6.35 -15.90 4.94
C GLU A 98 6.48 -14.39 5.14
N PRO A 99 7.69 -13.87 5.42
CA PRO A 99 7.92 -12.43 5.41
C PRO A 99 7.57 -11.82 4.04
N TYR A 100 6.74 -10.79 4.05
CA TYR A 100 6.36 -10.03 2.86
C TYR A 100 7.38 -8.93 2.57
N LEU A 101 7.72 -8.76 1.29
CA LEU A 101 8.56 -7.68 0.79
C LEU A 101 7.99 -7.16 -0.52
N GLU A 102 7.77 -5.85 -0.57
CA GLU A 102 7.28 -5.13 -1.73
C GLU A 102 8.06 -3.84 -1.94
N ILE A 103 8.19 -3.46 -3.20
CA ILE A 103 8.62 -2.12 -3.60
C ILE A 103 7.41 -1.37 -4.13
N ILE A 104 7.18 -0.17 -3.60
CA ILE A 104 6.08 0.69 -4.02
C ILE A 104 6.70 1.92 -4.69
N VAL A 105 6.34 2.19 -5.93
CA VAL A 105 6.83 3.33 -6.70
C VAL A 105 5.70 4.33 -6.87
N GLU A 106 5.69 5.40 -6.08
CA GLU A 106 4.77 6.52 -6.25
C GLU A 106 5.23 7.43 -7.40
N LEU A 107 4.31 7.77 -8.30
CA LEU A 107 4.57 8.57 -9.49
C LEU A 107 4.20 10.04 -9.22
N LYS A 108 5.20 10.92 -9.14
CA LYS A 108 5.00 12.36 -8.84
C LYS A 108 4.59 13.18 -10.05
N ARG A 109 4.80 12.65 -11.26
CA ARG A 109 4.46 13.28 -12.54
C ARG A 109 3.58 12.32 -13.32
N CYS A 110 2.32 12.71 -13.51
CA CYS A 110 1.33 12.04 -14.34
C CYS A 110 0.64 13.10 -15.19
#